data_AF-A0A6B2G6F7-F1
#
_entry.id   AF-A0A6B2G6F7-F1
#
_cell.length_a   1.000
_cell.length_b   1.000
_cell.length_c   1.000
_cell.angle_alpha   90.00
_cell.angle_beta   90.00
_cell.angle_gamma   90.00
#
_symmetry.space_group_name_H-M   'P 1'
#
loop_
_entity.id
_entity.type
_entity.pdbx_description
1 polymer ?
#
loop_
_entity_poly.entity_id
_entity_poly.type
_entity_poly.pdbx_seq_one_letter_code
_entity_poly.pdbx_strand_id
1 'polypeptide(L)'
;LHINACTVFPFRSNFCIGRGKRYYMFGNPSTLKPFFNLSLQQIQPVSQLSKNAQKISLINSEITTDDSYIGGSCYSITFTINPNGSYLRHELFYTNITLPIESYCIQFVYKSSFTLSCATLAIELVFSNCERSLIY
;
A
#
# COMPACT_ATOMS: atom_id res chain seq x y z
N LEU A 1 -10.25 18.22 -8.56
CA LEU A 1 -8.95 18.07 -9.25
C LEU A 1 -8.04 17.24 -8.36
N HIS A 2 -7.99 15.92 -8.56
CA HIS A 2 -6.98 15.09 -7.91
C HIS A 2 -5.68 15.25 -8.72
N ILE A 3 -4.65 15.84 -8.12
CA ILE A 3 -3.33 15.90 -8.73
C ILE A 3 -2.77 14.48 -8.67
N ASN A 4 -2.72 13.79 -9.82
CA ASN A 4 -2.10 12.47 -9.92
C ASN A 4 -0.58 12.65 -9.84
N ALA A 5 0.00 12.45 -8.66
CA ALA A 5 1.46 12.46 -8.48
C ALA A 5 2.14 11.22 -9.09
N CYS A 6 1.37 10.18 -9.41
CA CYS A 6 1.85 8.91 -9.93
C CYS A 6 1.63 8.83 -11.46
N THR A 7 2.59 9.31 -12.25
CA THR A 7 2.45 9.40 -13.72
C THR A 7 3.54 8.68 -14.52
N VAL A 8 4.57 8.16 -13.85
CA VAL A 8 5.74 7.56 -14.52
C VAL A 8 5.94 6.11 -14.10
N PHE A 9 6.28 5.26 -15.07
CA PHE A 9 6.75 3.90 -14.84
C PHE A 9 8.30 3.86 -14.80
N PRO A 10 8.94 3.14 -13.87
CA PRO A 10 8.35 2.33 -12.82
C PRO A 10 7.80 3.17 -11.66
N PHE A 11 6.64 2.79 -11.13
CA PHE A 11 6.09 3.38 -9.92
C PHE A 11 6.43 2.51 -8.70
N ARG A 12 6.92 3.16 -7.64
CA ARG A 12 7.24 2.51 -6.38
C ARG A 12 6.92 3.42 -5.21
N SER A 13 6.33 2.85 -4.16
CA SER A 13 6.26 3.47 -2.84
C SER A 13 6.56 2.43 -1.79
N ASN A 14 7.42 2.78 -0.83
CA ASN A 14 7.58 2.06 0.44
C ASN A 14 6.82 2.81 1.56
N PHE A 15 6.01 3.81 1.21
CA PHE A 15 5.25 4.64 2.15
C PHE A 15 6.13 5.42 3.14
N CYS A 16 7.37 5.74 2.75
CA CYS A 16 8.30 6.50 3.56
C CYS A 16 7.88 7.98 3.63
N ILE A 17 7.61 8.51 4.83
CA ILE A 17 7.30 9.94 5.06
C ILE A 17 8.54 10.79 5.30
N GLY A 18 9.73 10.26 5.04
CA GLY A 18 11.00 10.94 5.30
C GLY A 18 11.37 11.06 6.78
N ARG A 19 10.66 10.35 7.66
CA ARG A 19 10.98 10.24 9.10
C ARG A 19 10.48 8.94 9.70
N GLY A 20 11.02 8.55 10.85
CA GLY A 20 10.61 7.34 11.56
C GLY A 20 11.28 7.18 12.92
N LYS A 21 10.75 6.27 13.76
CA LYS A 21 11.39 5.89 15.03
C LYS A 21 12.75 5.23 14.82
N ARG A 22 12.92 4.56 13.68
CA ARG A 22 14.16 3.94 13.18
C ARG A 22 14.14 3.96 11.65
N TYR A 23 15.29 3.79 11.03
CA TYR A 23 15.38 3.48 9.60
C TYR A 23 15.48 1.97 9.42
N TYR A 24 14.69 1.41 8.50
CA TYR A 24 14.63 -0.02 8.21
C TYR A 24 15.22 -0.32 6.83
N MET A 25 15.87 -1.48 6.73
CA MET A 25 16.26 -2.10 5.46
C MET A 25 15.84 -3.56 5.47
N PHE A 26 15.03 -3.94 4.47
CA PHE A 26 14.49 -5.29 4.30
C PHE A 26 13.77 -5.81 5.57
N GLY A 27 13.02 -4.95 6.24
CA GLY A 27 12.27 -5.28 7.46
C GLY A 27 13.08 -5.26 8.75
N ASN A 28 14.40 -5.03 8.68
CA ASN A 28 15.27 -4.98 9.85
C ASN A 28 15.68 -3.54 10.19
N PRO A 29 15.69 -3.14 11.47
CA PRO A 29 16.15 -1.81 11.86
C PRO A 29 17.65 -1.67 11.58
N SER A 30 18.00 -0.77 10.66
CA SER A 30 19.39 -0.42 10.33
C SER A 30 19.95 0.63 11.31
N THR A 31 19.09 1.46 11.89
CA THR A 31 19.46 2.43 12.93
C THR A 31 18.73 2.15 14.24
N LEU A 32 19.41 2.35 15.37
CA LEU A 32 18.78 2.32 16.69
C LEU A 32 18.20 3.70 17.08
N LYS A 33 18.60 4.76 16.39
CA LYS A 33 18.16 6.14 16.61
C LYS A 33 17.00 6.53 15.67
N PRO A 34 16.18 7.53 16.05
CA PRO A 34 15.22 8.15 15.16
C PRO A 34 15.85 8.60 13.84
N PHE A 35 15.07 8.46 12.78
CA PHE A 35 15.46 8.80 11.41
C PHE A 35 14.66 10.02 10.94
N PHE A 36 15.34 10.96 10.28
CA PHE A 36 14.74 12.12 9.65
C PHE A 36 15.55 12.52 8.41
N ASN A 37 14.94 12.42 7.24
CA ASN A 37 15.46 12.88 5.95
C ASN A 37 14.28 13.04 4.97
N LEU A 38 13.79 14.28 4.81
CA LEU A 38 12.66 14.57 3.93
C LEU A 38 12.96 14.37 2.44
N SER A 39 14.24 14.35 2.04
CA SER A 39 14.61 13.98 0.66
C SER A 39 14.31 12.51 0.33
N LEU A 40 14.10 11.68 1.36
CA LEU A 40 13.66 10.28 1.22
C LEU A 40 12.14 10.13 1.36
N GLN A 41 11.38 11.23 1.46
CA GLN A 41 9.93 11.18 1.43
C GLN A 41 9.45 10.71 0.05
N GLN A 42 8.54 9.76 0.05
CA GLN A 42 7.94 9.20 -1.15
C GLN A 42 6.50 9.66 -1.31
N ILE A 43 5.89 9.36 -2.45
CA ILE A 43 4.48 9.61 -2.70
C ILE A 43 3.63 8.84 -1.66
N GLN A 44 2.75 9.59 -1.00
CA GLN A 44 1.84 9.07 0.02
C GLN A 44 0.50 8.67 -0.62
N PRO A 45 -0.20 7.67 -0.06
CA PRO A 45 -1.47 7.21 -0.60
C PRO A 45 -2.57 8.25 -0.38
N VAL A 46 -3.54 8.29 -1.30
CA VAL A 46 -4.76 9.10 -1.16
C VAL A 46 -5.74 8.44 -0.18
N SER A 47 -5.69 7.11 -0.06
CA SER A 47 -6.44 6.28 0.89
C SER A 47 -7.94 6.54 0.88
N GLN A 48 -8.66 5.81 0.02
CA GLN A 48 -10.12 5.86 -0.03
C GLN A 48 -10.72 4.46 0.10
N LEU A 49 -11.73 4.34 0.97
CA LEU A 49 -12.56 3.14 1.02
C LEU A 49 -13.46 3.09 -0.22
N SER A 50 -13.44 1.96 -0.92
CA SER A 50 -14.32 1.77 -2.08
C SER A 50 -15.77 1.62 -1.63
N LYS A 51 -16.70 2.31 -2.32
CA LYS A 51 -18.14 2.30 -2.00
C LYS A 51 -18.80 0.92 -2.12
N ASN A 52 -18.13 -0.03 -2.78
CA ASN A 52 -18.64 -1.38 -3.06
C ASN A 52 -18.09 -2.46 -2.11
N ALA A 53 -17.36 -2.10 -1.05
CA ALA A 53 -16.84 -3.06 -0.09
C ALA A 53 -17.99 -3.72 0.70
N GLN A 54 -18.19 -5.03 0.51
CA GLN A 54 -19.19 -5.78 1.28
C GLN A 54 -18.59 -6.23 2.62
N LYS A 55 -19.23 -5.82 3.72
CA LYS A 55 -19.22 -6.47 5.05
C LYS A 55 -17.86 -6.66 5.76
N ILE A 56 -16.78 -5.97 5.41
CA ILE A 56 -15.59 -5.83 6.29
C ILE A 56 -15.57 -4.42 6.88
N SER A 57 -15.52 -4.30 8.21
CA SER A 57 -15.34 -2.99 8.84
C SER A 57 -13.85 -2.66 8.91
N LEU A 58 -13.43 -1.67 8.12
CA LEU A 58 -12.14 -1.02 8.30
C LEU A 58 -12.13 -0.35 9.68
N ILE A 59 -11.17 -0.73 10.52
CA ILE A 59 -10.92 -0.09 11.82
C ILE A 59 -10.03 1.13 11.62
N ASN A 60 -8.91 0.97 10.90
CA ASN A 60 -7.95 2.04 10.68
C ASN A 60 -7.18 1.86 9.37
N SER A 61 -6.80 2.96 8.75
CA SER A 61 -5.88 2.96 7.62
C SER A 61 -4.99 4.20 7.64
N GLU A 62 -3.70 4.01 7.88
CA GLU A 62 -2.79 5.12 8.17
C GLU A 62 -1.35 4.83 7.80
N ILE A 63 -0.54 5.89 7.74
CA ILE A 63 0.91 5.76 7.75
C ILE A 63 1.38 5.69 9.20
N THR A 64 2.14 4.65 9.55
CA THR A 64 2.74 4.48 10.88
C THR A 64 4.27 4.44 10.80
N THR A 65 4.91 4.78 11.92
CA THR A 65 6.38 4.73 12.12
C THR A 65 6.80 3.62 13.08
N ASP A 66 5.87 2.72 13.43
CA ASP A 66 6.11 1.61 14.35
C ASP A 66 6.88 0.45 13.71
N ASP A 67 6.73 0.27 12.41
CA ASP A 67 7.43 -0.75 11.61
C ASP A 67 7.69 -0.21 10.19
N SER A 68 8.60 -0.85 9.45
CA SER A 68 8.82 -0.55 8.03
C SER A 68 9.61 -1.66 7.34
N TYR A 69 9.38 -1.85 6.04
CA TYR A 69 10.26 -2.70 5.23
C TYR A 69 11.50 -1.93 4.77
N ILE A 70 11.32 -0.73 4.21
CA ILE A 70 12.39 0.17 3.76
C ILE A 70 11.99 1.60 4.13
N GLY A 71 12.88 2.31 4.81
CA GLY A 71 12.64 3.69 5.23
C GLY A 71 12.20 3.81 6.69
N GLY A 72 11.45 4.85 7.01
CA GLY A 72 11.04 5.18 8.39
C GLY A 72 9.58 4.87 8.74
N SER A 73 8.79 4.43 7.77
CA SER A 73 7.35 4.22 7.92
C SER A 73 6.83 3.16 6.96
N CYS A 74 5.63 2.68 7.22
CA CYS A 74 4.85 1.82 6.33
C CYS A 74 3.39 2.26 6.33
N TYR A 75 2.59 1.65 5.45
CA TYR A 75 1.15 1.80 5.47
C TYR A 75 0.51 0.64 6.22
N SER A 76 -0.31 0.97 7.21
CA SER A 76 -1.03 0.00 8.05
C SER A 76 -2.50 0.02 7.72
N ILE A 77 -3.10 -1.17 7.60
CA ILE A 77 -4.54 -1.36 7.43
C ILE A 77 -5.00 -2.33 8.52
N THR A 78 -5.95 -1.89 9.33
CA THR A 78 -6.57 -2.69 10.39
C THR A 78 -8.05 -2.83 10.08
N PHE A 79 -8.57 -4.05 10.12
CA PHE A 79 -9.96 -4.37 9.79
C PHE A 79 -10.43 -5.60 10.54
N THR A 80 -11.75 -5.81 10.61
CA THR A 80 -12.33 -7.05 11.14
C THR A 80 -12.81 -7.93 9.99
N ILE A 81 -12.44 -9.21 10.02
CA ILE A 81 -12.90 -10.17 9.03
C ILE A 81 -14.23 -10.75 9.51
N ASN A 82 -15.27 -10.60 8.70
CA ASN A 82 -16.51 -11.36 8.88
C ASN A 82 -16.42 -12.65 8.06
N PRO A 83 -16.74 -13.82 8.62
CA PRO A 83 -16.51 -15.13 7.98
C PRO A 83 -17.32 -15.39 6.70
N ASN A 84 -18.23 -14.51 6.31
CA ASN A 84 -19.16 -14.73 5.20
C ASN A 84 -18.67 -14.13 3.87
N GLY A 85 -17.57 -14.67 3.31
CA GLY A 85 -17.13 -14.37 1.94
C GLY A 85 -16.96 -12.88 1.61
N SER A 86 -16.64 -12.09 2.64
CA SER A 86 -16.59 -10.62 2.57
C SER A 86 -15.20 -10.17 2.11
N TYR A 87 -15.12 -9.04 1.41
CA TYR A 87 -13.86 -8.46 0.97
C TYR A 87 -13.80 -6.96 1.23
N LEU A 88 -12.60 -6.47 1.50
CA LEU A 88 -12.30 -5.06 1.67
C LEU A 88 -11.51 -4.59 0.46
N ARG A 89 -12.09 -3.70 -0.34
CA ARG A 89 -11.36 -3.00 -1.39
C ARG A 89 -10.91 -1.64 -0.85
N HIS A 90 -9.60 -1.43 -0.82
CA HIS A 90 -8.98 -0.22 -0.32
C HIS A 90 -8.09 0.41 -1.39
N GLU A 91 -8.46 1.62 -1.83
CA GLU A 91 -7.82 2.31 -2.95
C GLU A 91 -6.68 3.20 -2.44
N LEU A 92 -5.45 2.91 -2.85
CA LEU A 92 -4.26 3.60 -2.35
C LEU A 92 -3.79 4.75 -3.24
N PHE A 93 -3.75 4.53 -4.56
CA PHE A 93 -3.17 5.46 -5.52
C PHE A 93 -4.08 5.62 -6.72
N TYR A 94 -4.25 6.87 -7.15
CA TYR A 94 -4.75 7.19 -8.49
C TYR A 94 -3.54 7.48 -9.38
N THR A 95 -3.42 6.72 -10.46
CA THR A 95 -2.24 6.77 -11.33
C THR A 95 -2.65 7.07 -12.76
N ASN A 96 -1.81 7.81 -13.48
CA ASN A 96 -1.89 7.93 -14.94
C ASN A 96 -0.58 7.40 -15.53
N ILE A 97 -0.40 6.08 -15.45
CA ILE A 97 0.82 5.40 -15.86
C ILE A 97 0.49 4.52 -17.07
N THR A 98 1.29 4.65 -18.12
CA THR A 98 1.28 3.70 -19.23
C THR A 98 2.18 2.51 -18.88
N LEU A 99 1.60 1.31 -18.82
CA LEU A 99 2.37 0.08 -18.63
C LEU A 99 3.09 -0.31 -19.93
N PRO A 100 4.31 -0.89 -19.87
CA PRO A 100 4.99 -1.42 -21.03
C PRO A 100 4.21 -2.59 -21.65
N ILE A 101 4.30 -2.72 -22.98
CA ILE A 101 3.53 -3.69 -23.78
C ILE A 101 4.03 -5.12 -23.57
N GLU A 102 5.34 -5.31 -23.35
CA GLU A 102 5.95 -6.64 -23.35
C GLU A 102 5.77 -7.39 -22.03
N SER A 103 6.21 -6.80 -20.93
CA SER A 103 6.07 -7.39 -19.61
C SER A 103 6.19 -6.35 -18.51
N TYR A 104 5.46 -6.56 -17.43
CA TYR A 104 5.59 -5.79 -16.20
C TYR A 104 5.45 -6.73 -15.00
N CYS A 105 6.04 -6.33 -13.88
CA CYS A 105 5.96 -7.06 -12.62
C CYS A 105 5.36 -6.14 -11.57
N ILE A 106 4.43 -6.69 -10.79
CA ILE A 106 3.91 -6.05 -9.59
C ILE A 106 4.56 -6.76 -8.41
N GLN A 107 5.27 -5.99 -7.60
CA GLN A 107 5.85 -6.47 -6.36
C GLN A 107 5.25 -5.70 -5.20
N PHE A 108 4.86 -6.43 -4.17
CA PHE A 108 4.48 -5.86 -2.89
C PHE A 108 5.05 -6.70 -1.77
N VAL A 109 5.28 -6.04 -0.65
CA VAL A 109 5.75 -6.67 0.58
C VAL A 109 4.80 -6.24 1.67
N TYR A 110 4.28 -7.22 2.40
CA TYR A 110 3.38 -6.97 3.51
C TYR A 110 3.75 -7.87 4.70
N LYS A 111 3.29 -7.44 5.87
CA LYS A 111 3.33 -8.20 7.11
C LYS A 111 1.89 -8.33 7.59
N SER A 112 1.50 -9.53 7.98
CA SER A 112 0.16 -9.80 8.54
C SER A 112 0.29 -10.25 9.99
N SER A 113 -0.63 -9.80 10.83
CA SER A 113 -0.81 -10.28 12.21
C SER A 113 -1.70 -11.52 12.32
N PHE A 114 -2.35 -11.93 11.22
CA PHE A 114 -3.23 -13.11 11.18
C PHE A 114 -2.55 -14.29 10.49
N THR A 115 -2.87 -15.51 10.94
CA THR A 115 -2.59 -16.74 10.20
C THR A 115 -3.36 -16.69 8.87
N LEU A 116 -2.63 -16.80 7.75
CA LEU A 116 -3.12 -16.63 6.37
C LEU A 116 -4.25 -17.61 5.96
N SER A 117 -4.64 -18.55 6.82
CA SER A 117 -5.74 -19.49 6.55
C SER A 117 -7.12 -18.83 6.45
N CYS A 118 -7.29 -17.57 6.88
CA CYS A 118 -8.61 -16.91 6.93
C CYS A 118 -8.75 -15.65 6.06
N ALA A 119 -7.67 -15.16 5.45
CA ALA A 119 -7.71 -13.98 4.59
C ALA A 119 -6.64 -14.02 3.51
N THR A 120 -7.04 -13.74 2.27
CA THR A 120 -6.15 -13.55 1.14
C THR A 120 -6.00 -12.05 0.88
N LEU A 121 -4.76 -11.55 0.89
CA LEU A 121 -4.45 -10.21 0.40
C LEU A 121 -4.17 -10.30 -1.10
N ALA A 122 -4.85 -9.47 -1.88
CA ALA A 122 -4.66 -9.38 -3.32
C ALA A 122 -4.40 -7.93 -3.75
N ILE A 123 -3.67 -7.76 -4.85
CA ILE A 123 -3.46 -6.44 -5.46
C ILE A 123 -4.32 -6.28 -6.68
N GLU A 124 -5.04 -5.17 -6.73
CA GLU A 124 -5.89 -4.83 -7.86
C GLU A 124 -5.31 -3.67 -8.68
N LEU A 125 -5.14 -3.89 -9.99
CA LEU A 125 -4.91 -2.83 -10.97
C LEU A 125 -6.20 -2.53 -11.72
N VAL A 126 -6.58 -1.26 -11.77
CA VAL A 126 -7.73 -0.78 -12.53
C VAL A 126 -7.23 0.00 -13.74
N PHE A 127 -7.64 -0.41 -14.93
CA PHE A 127 -7.22 0.19 -16.19
C PHE A 127 -8.26 1.19 -16.70
N SER A 128 -7.83 2.37 -17.14
CA SER A 128 -8.75 3.41 -17.64
C SER A 128 -9.58 2.96 -18.86
N ASN A 129 -9.07 1.99 -19.63
CA ASN A 129 -9.65 1.57 -20.91
C ASN A 129 -10.28 0.17 -20.85
N CYS A 130 -10.46 -0.41 -19.65
CA CYS A 130 -11.11 -1.70 -19.48
C CYS A 130 -12.02 -1.69 -18.26
N GLU A 131 -13.23 -2.23 -18.42
CA GLU A 131 -14.13 -2.52 -17.28
C GLU A 131 -13.59 -3.61 -16.35
N ARG A 132 -12.45 -4.22 -16.69
CA ARG A 132 -11.84 -5.32 -15.95
C ARG A 132 -10.64 -4.83 -15.15
N SER A 133 -10.66 -5.17 -13.87
CA SER A 133 -9.52 -5.10 -12.97
C SER A 133 -8.68 -6.37 -13.06
N LEU A 134 -7.35 -6.26 -12.97
CA LEU A 134 -6.48 -7.41 -12.76
C LEU A 134 -6.21 -7.55 -11.26
N ILE A 135 -6.50 -8.73 -10.72
CA ILE A 135 -6.30 -9.08 -9.31
C ILE A 135 -5.17 -10.11 -9.24
N TYR A 136 -4.11 -9.80 -8.49
CA TYR A 136 -2.93 -10.63 -8.26
C TYR A 136 -2.89 -11.15 -6.83
#